data_AF-A0A851D914-F1
#
_entry.id   AF-A0A851D914-F1
#
_cell.length_a   1.000
_cell.length_b   1.000
_cell.length_c   1.000
_cell.angle_alpha   90.00
_cell.angle_beta   90.00
_cell.angle_gamma   90.00
#
_symmetry.space_group_name_H-M   'P 1'
#
loop_
_entity.id
_entity.type
_entity.pdbx_description
1 polymer ?
#
loop_
_entity_poly.entity_id
_entity_poly.type
_entity_poly.pdbx_seq_one_letter_code
_entity_poly.pdbx_strand_id
1 'polypeptide(L)' 'VIYQIDNIVPASDSDVFSIDAKSGEIRLTGTLDFETVTIYSLQIKAKDKGTPPLSGHCRVELEVLD' A
#
# COMPACT_ATOMS: atom_id res chain seq x y z
N VAL A 1 4.00 16.37 0.90
CA VAL A 1 4.26 14.92 0.93
C VAL A 1 3.45 14.29 -0.20
N ILE A 2 3.97 13.25 -0.84
CA ILE A 2 3.30 12.41 -1.83
C ILE A 2 3.41 10.98 -1.32
N TYR A 3 2.27 10.30 -1.20
CA TYR A 3 2.19 8.91 -0.76
C TYR A 3 2.15 7.96 -1.96
N GLN A 4 2.80 6.82 -1.83
CA GLN A 4 2.86 5.79 -2.86
C GLN A 4 2.99 4.41 -2.20
N ILE A 5 2.37 3.40 -2.80
CA ILE A 5 2.68 2.00 -2.51
C ILE A 5 3.91 1.63 -3.36
N ASP A 6 5.03 1.36 -2.69
CA ASP A 6 6.29 0.95 -3.34
C ASP A 6 6.26 -0.55 -3.69
N ASN A 7 5.63 -1.38 -2.84
CA ASN A 7 5.56 -2.82 -3.03
C ASN A 7 4.34 -3.43 -2.30
N ILE A 8 3.80 -4.51 -2.86
CA ILE A 8 2.72 -5.33 -2.28
C ILE A 8 3.17 -6.79 -2.29
N VAL A 9 2.91 -7.50 -1.21
CA VAL A 9 3.12 -8.96 -1.11
C VAL A 9 1.77 -9.60 -0.77
N PRO A 10 1.32 -10.62 -1.54
CA PRO A 10 1.95 -11.17 -2.75
C PRO A 10 1.93 -10.20 -3.95
N ALA A 11 2.94 -10.31 -4.81
CA ALA A 11 3.10 -9.39 -5.96
C ALA A 11 2.11 -9.65 -7.11
N SER A 12 1.41 -10.80 -7.10
CA SER A 12 0.33 -11.12 -8.05
C SER A 12 -0.84 -10.14 -7.97
N ASP A 13 -0.93 -9.44 -6.84
CA ASP A 13 -2.09 -8.68 -6.39
C ASP A 13 -1.70 -7.19 -6.24
N SER A 14 -0.82 -6.70 -7.11
CA SER A 14 -0.29 -5.33 -7.05
C SER A 14 -1.35 -4.23 -7.30
N ASP A 15 -2.52 -4.62 -7.79
CA ASP A 15 -3.61 -3.79 -8.29
C ASP A 15 -4.91 -3.91 -7.48
N VAL A 16 -4.95 -4.73 -6.42
CA VAL A 16 -6.10 -4.78 -5.48
C VAL A 16 -6.08 -3.67 -4.44
N PHE A 17 -4.97 -2.95 -4.26
CA PHE A 17 -4.91 -1.79 -3.38
C PHE A 17 -4.45 -0.54 -4.12
N SER A 18 -5.06 0.59 -3.78
CA SER A 18 -4.64 1.92 -4.21
C SER A 18 -4.39 2.81 -3.00
N ILE A 19 -3.54 3.83 -3.16
CA ILE A 19 -3.33 4.87 -2.15
C ILE A 19 -3.57 6.24 -2.77
N ASP A 20 -4.34 7.09 -2.10
CA ASP A 20 -4.45 8.50 -2.49
C ASP A 20 -3.12 9.22 -2.20
N ALA A 21 -2.53 9.78 -3.25
CA ALA A 21 -1.21 10.39 -3.18
C ALA A 21 -1.14 11.63 -2.26
N LYS A 22 -2.27 12.24 -1.88
CA LYS A 22 -2.33 13.44 -1.05
C LYS A 22 -2.71 13.13 0.40
N SER A 23 -3.73 12.32 0.62
CA SER A 23 -4.25 11.97 1.96
C SER A 23 -3.57 10.75 2.57
N GLY A 24 -3.00 9.86 1.75
CA GLY A 24 -2.48 8.57 2.19
C GLY A 24 -3.56 7.53 2.48
N GLU A 25 -4.82 7.80 2.11
CA GLU A 25 -5.92 6.85 2.27
C GLU A 25 -5.71 5.63 1.37
N ILE A 26 -5.69 4.43 1.97
CA ILE A 26 -5.59 3.16 1.25
C ILE A 26 -7.00 2.67 0.96
N ARG A 27 -7.28 2.31 -0.29
CA ARG A 27 -8.58 1.79 -0.74
C ARG A 27 -8.40 0.47 -1.45
N LEU A 28 -9.34 -0.43 -1.22
CA LEU A 28 -9.49 -1.66 -1.99
C LEU A 28 -10.06 -1.33 -3.39
N THR A 29 -9.44 -1.88 -4.43
CA THR A 29 -9.84 -1.71 -5.85
C THR A 29 -10.29 -3.02 -6.50
N GLY A 30 -9.99 -4.16 -5.87
CA GLY A 30 -10.43 -5.49 -6.32
C GLY A 30 -11.20 -6.26 -5.23
N THR A 31 -11.34 -7.56 -5.41
CA THR A 31 -11.93 -8.47 -4.42
C THR A 31 -10.83 -9.14 -3.61
N LEU A 32 -11.08 -9.36 -2.32
CA LEU A 32 -10.24 -10.20 -1.47
C LEU A 32 -10.93 -11.55 -1.30
N ASP A 33 -10.14 -12.61 -1.28
CA ASP A 33 -10.62 -13.99 -1.13
C ASP A 33 -9.73 -14.69 -0.10
N PHE A 34 -10.33 -15.05 1.05
CA PHE A 34 -9.60 -15.59 2.20
C PHE A 34 -8.88 -16.90 1.84
N GLU A 35 -9.52 -17.73 1.02
CA GLU A 35 -8.98 -19.01 0.54
C GLU A 35 -7.76 -18.83 -0.38
N THR A 36 -7.62 -17.65 -1.00
CA THR A 36 -6.50 -17.36 -1.91
C THR A 36 -5.35 -16.67 -1.17
N VAL A 37 -5.63 -15.57 -0.46
CA VAL A 37 -4.62 -14.80 0.30
C VAL A 37 -5.21 -14.31 1.61
N THR A 38 -4.59 -14.71 2.72
CA THR A 38 -5.04 -14.34 4.07
C THR A 38 -4.35 -13.08 4.62
N ILE A 39 -3.15 -12.76 4.14
CA ILE A 39 -2.38 -11.60 4.62
C ILE A 39 -1.73 -10.86 3.45
N TYR A 40 -1.90 -9.55 3.44
CA TYR A 40 -1.18 -8.63 2.55
C TYR A 40 -0.20 -7.77 3.33
N SER A 41 0.96 -7.51 2.72
CA SER A 41 1.96 -6.58 3.26
C SER A 41 2.27 -5.49 2.24
N LEU A 42 1.91 -4.25 2.57
CA LEU A 42 2.10 -3.07 1.74
C LEU A 42 3.28 -2.27 2.28
N GLN A 43 4.27 -1.98 1.42
CA GLN A 43 5.32 -1.02 1.72
C GLN A 43 4.92 0.36 1.21
N ILE A 44 4.72 1.30 2.12
CA ILE A 44 4.30 2.66 1.79
C ILE A 44 5.51 3.59 1.88
N LYS A 45 5.62 4.48 0.90
CA LYS A 45 6.59 5.56 0.85
C LYS A 45 5.90 6.91 0.90
N ALA A 46 6.41 7.79 1.75
CA ALA A 46 6.00 9.17 1.85
C ALA A 46 7.18 10.07 1.47
N LYS A 47 7.11 10.74 0.31
CA LYS A 47 8.15 11.64 -0.20
C LYS A 47 7.77 13.09 0.07
N ASP A 48 8.64 13.88 0.69
CA ASP A 48 8.40 15.30 0.91
C ASP A 48 8.63 16.14 -0.38
N LYS A 49 8.46 17.47 -0.27
CA LYS A 49 8.69 18.42 -1.37
C LYS A 49 9.99 19.20 -1.21
N GLY A 50 10.93 18.70 -0.39
CA GLY A 50 12.21 19.35 -0.12
C GLY A 50 13.14 19.33 -1.33
N THR A 51 14.28 20.01 -1.21
CA THR A 51 15.37 19.99 -2.20
C THR A 51 16.71 19.84 -1.46
N PRO A 52 17.29 18.63 -1.38
CA PRO A 52 16.80 17.37 -1.96
C PRO A 52 15.54 16.85 -1.23
N PRO A 53 14.69 16.07 -1.91
CA PRO A 53 13.52 15.47 -1.26
C PRO A 53 13.94 14.32 -0.33
N LEU A 54 13.32 14.24 0.84
CA LEU A 54 13.47 13.12 1.76
C LEU A 54 12.28 12.17 1.66
N SER A 55 12.47 10.92 2.07
CA SER A 55 11.41 9.90 2.07
C SER A 55 11.38 9.16 3.40
N GLY A 56 10.16 8.91 3.90
CA GLY A 56 9.89 7.97 4.98
C GLY A 56 9.21 6.72 4.44
N HIS A 57 9.40 5.60 5.13
CA HIS A 57 8.82 4.31 4.75
C HIS A 57 8.10 3.68 5.95
N CYS A 58 6.99 3.01 5.69
CA CYS A 58 6.34 2.15 6.67
C CYS A 58 5.77 0.89 6.01
N ARG A 59 5.47 -0.11 6.83
CA ARG A 59 4.79 -1.35 6.42
C ARG A 59 3.39 -1.37 7.02
N VAL A 60 2.41 -1.72 6.20
CA VAL A 60 1.04 -1.98 6.61
C VAL A 60 0.75 -3.45 6.38
N GLU A 61 0.34 -4.15 7.43
CA GLU A 61 -0.14 -5.53 7.35
C GLU A 61 -1.67 -5.53 7.40
N LEU A 62 -2.27 -6.23 6.44
CA LEU A 62 -3.71 -6.39 6.33
C LEU A 62 -4.03 -7.88 6.43
N GLU A 63 -4.91 -8.23 7.35
CA GLU A 63 -5.44 -9.58 7.50
C GLU A 63 -6.84 -9.62 6.88
N VAL A 64 -7.06 -10.57 5.99
CA VAL A 64 -8.39 -10.84 5.41
C VAL A 64 -9.17 -11.67 6.42
N LEU A 65 -10.37 -11.21 6.76
CA LEU A 65 -11.30 -11.93 7.64
C LEU A 65 -12.38 -12.58 6.78
N ASP A 66 -12.80 -13.78 7.16
CA ASP A 66 -13.92 -14.54 6.59
C ASP A 66 -15.28 -13.97 7.03
#